data_AF-A0A177YBC2-F1
#
_entry.id   AF-A0A177YBC2-F1
#
_cell.length_a   1.000
_cell.length_b   1.000
_cell.length_c   1.000
_cell.angle_alpha   90.00
_cell.angle_beta   90.00
_cell.angle_gamma   90.00
#
_symmetry.space_group_name_H-M   'P 1'
#
loop_
_entity.id
_entity.type
_entity.pdbx_description
1 polymer ?
#
loop_
_entity_poly.entity_id
_entity_poly.type
_entity_poly.pdbx_seq_one_letter_code
_entity_poly.pdbx_strand_id
1 'polypeptide(L)'
;MSGDDKLSNSDIDDALTGLPGWTLDGQEIVRTVEMPTFPAAIEFVSRVADAAEAADHHPDIDIRWRKLTFRLSTHSAGGLTKKDVHLAHEINALLPDD
;
A
#
# COMPACT_ATOMS: atom_id res chain seq x y z
N MET A 1 12.35 -5.30 17.62
CA MET A 1 11.57 -5.57 16.40
C MET A 1 11.97 -4.49 15.41
N SER A 2 12.79 -4.81 14.43
CA SER A 2 13.04 -3.86 13.34
C SER A 2 11.76 -3.76 12.49
N GLY A 3 11.66 -2.76 11.61
CA GLY A 3 10.55 -2.68 10.67
C GLY A 3 10.54 -3.80 9.64
N ASP A 4 11.63 -4.59 9.55
CA ASP A 4 11.89 -5.59 8.51
C ASP A 4 11.51 -7.02 8.92
N ASP A 5 11.10 -7.22 10.19
CA ASP A 5 10.69 -8.53 10.67
C ASP A 5 9.38 -8.96 9.99
N LYS A 6 9.38 -10.14 9.37
CA LYS A 6 8.18 -10.71 8.73
C LYS A 6 7.07 -10.91 9.76
N LEU A 7 5.88 -10.43 9.45
CA LEU A 7 4.69 -10.55 10.28
C LEU A 7 4.16 -11.99 10.31
N SER A 8 3.55 -12.36 11.44
CA SER A 8 2.76 -13.59 11.52
C SER A 8 1.40 -13.40 10.84
N ASN A 9 0.71 -14.50 10.52
CA ASN A 9 -0.63 -14.42 9.95
C ASN A 9 -1.62 -13.69 10.89
N SER A 10 -1.50 -13.88 12.21
CA SER A 10 -2.33 -13.17 13.19
C SER A 10 -2.08 -11.66 13.15
N ASP A 11 -0.81 -11.24 13.07
CA ASP A 11 -0.47 -9.81 12.99
C ASP A 11 -0.95 -9.19 11.67
N ILE A 12 -0.94 -9.95 10.57
CA ILE A 12 -1.48 -9.52 9.28
C ILE A 12 -3.00 -9.34 9.37
N ASP A 13 -3.71 -10.32 9.93
CA ASP A 13 -5.16 -10.27 10.10
C ASP A 13 -5.56 -9.07 10.96
N ASP A 14 -4.86 -8.85 12.08
CA ASP A 14 -5.07 -7.71 12.97
C ASP A 14 -4.79 -6.37 12.26
N ALA A 15 -3.69 -6.27 11.51
CA ALA A 15 -3.34 -5.06 10.76
C ALA A 15 -4.40 -4.72 9.70
N LEU A 16 -4.94 -5.72 9.00
CA LEU A 16 -5.97 -5.51 7.97
C LEU A 16 -7.28 -4.94 8.52
N THR A 17 -7.58 -5.13 9.81
CA THR A 17 -8.74 -4.47 10.45
C THR A 17 -8.65 -2.95 10.40
N GLY A 18 -7.44 -2.38 10.40
CA GLY A 18 -7.17 -0.95 10.30
C GLY A 18 -6.97 -0.42 8.88
N LEU A 19 -7.03 -1.30 7.86
CA LEU A 19 -6.73 -0.97 6.47
C LEU A 19 -7.94 -1.23 5.56
N PRO A 20 -9.07 -0.50 5.73
CA PRO A 20 -10.26 -0.72 4.93
C PRO A 20 -9.96 -0.56 3.45
N GLY A 21 -10.35 -1.55 2.64
CA GLY A 21 -10.10 -1.59 1.19
C GLY A 21 -8.82 -2.30 0.77
N TRP A 22 -7.95 -2.68 1.71
CA TRP A 22 -6.83 -3.58 1.46
C TRP A 22 -7.23 -5.03 1.68
N THR A 23 -6.67 -5.93 0.89
CA THR A 23 -6.88 -7.38 1.01
C THR A 23 -5.56 -8.12 0.88
N LEU A 24 -5.42 -9.24 1.60
CA LEU A 24 -4.30 -10.16 1.43
C LEU A 24 -4.43 -10.94 0.11
N ASP A 25 -3.39 -10.93 -0.71
CA ASP A 25 -3.25 -11.70 -1.95
C ASP A 25 -1.90 -12.44 -1.90
N GLY A 26 -1.92 -13.71 -1.49
CA GLY A 26 -0.70 -14.49 -1.28
C GLY A 26 0.18 -13.92 -0.16
N GLN A 27 1.28 -13.27 -0.54
CA GLN A 27 2.25 -12.66 0.38
C GLN A 27 2.26 -11.13 0.32
N GLU A 28 1.29 -10.54 -0.37
CA GLU A 28 1.16 -9.10 -0.58
C GLU A 28 -0.17 -8.61 -0.01
N ILE A 29 -0.24 -7.34 0.35
CA ILE A 29 -1.52 -6.64 0.49
C ILE A 29 -1.78 -5.82 -0.77
N VAL A 30 -3.02 -5.83 -1.22
CA VAL A 30 -3.44 -5.21 -2.47
C VAL A 30 -4.61 -4.27 -2.21
N ARG A 31 -4.57 -3.08 -2.82
CA ARG A 31 -5.71 -2.17 -2.86
C ARG A 31 -5.86 -1.58 -4.26
N THR A 32 -7.09 -1.52 -4.72
CA THR A 32 -7.45 -0.83 -5.96
C THR A 32 -8.31 0.37 -5.64
N VAL A 33 -7.98 1.51 -6.25
CA VAL A 33 -8.76 2.76 -6.15
C VAL A 33 -9.00 3.34 -7.53
N GLU A 34 -10.03 4.18 -7.65
CA GLU A 34 -10.38 4.81 -8.90
C GLU A 34 -10.47 6.33 -8.73
N MET A 35 -9.76 7.06 -9.58
CA MET A 35 -9.68 8.52 -9.54
C MET A 35 -10.70 9.14 -10.52
N PRO A 36 -11.05 10.43 -10.38
CA PRO A 36 -12.01 11.07 -11.28
C PRO A 36 -11.53 11.16 -12.74
N THR A 37 -10.21 11.32 -12.93
CA THR A 37 -9.58 11.49 -14.25
C THR A 37 -8.17 10.87 -14.28
N PHE A 38 -7.59 10.71 -15.48
CA PHE A 38 -6.20 10.26 -15.61
C PHE A 38 -5.19 11.23 -14.99
N PRO A 39 -5.26 12.57 -15.22
CA PRO A 39 -4.38 13.51 -14.51
C PRO A 39 -4.48 13.40 -12.98
N ALA A 40 -5.69 13.26 -12.43
CA ALA A 40 -5.87 13.05 -10.98
C ALA A 40 -5.22 11.74 -10.49
N ALA A 41 -5.24 10.68 -11.32
CA ALA A 41 -4.54 9.44 -11.02
C ALA A 41 -3.01 9.62 -10.97
N ILE A 42 -2.44 10.36 -11.92
CA ILE A 42 -1.00 10.67 -11.92
C ILE A 42 -0.61 11.55 -10.72
N GLU A 43 -1.42 12.54 -10.37
CA GLU A 43 -1.20 13.38 -9.18
C GLU A 43 -1.23 12.55 -7.89
N PHE A 44 -2.20 11.63 -7.77
CA PHE A 44 -2.27 10.73 -6.63
C PHE A 44 -1.04 9.81 -6.55
N VAL A 45 -0.61 9.23 -7.68
CA VAL A 45 0.61 8.42 -7.74
C VAL A 45 1.85 9.23 -7.33
N SER A 46 1.95 10.51 -7.72
CA SER A 46 3.06 11.37 -7.28
C SER A 46 3.11 11.52 -5.76
N ARG A 47 1.96 11.73 -5.12
CA ARG A 47 1.89 11.83 -3.64
C ARG A 47 2.27 10.52 -2.95
N VAL A 48 1.85 9.38 -3.52
CA VAL A 48 2.24 8.06 -3.02
C VAL A 48 3.74 7.82 -3.20
N ALA A 49 4.33 8.26 -4.31
CA ALA A 49 5.77 8.15 -4.56
C ALA A 49 6.58 8.92 -3.51
N ASP A 50 6.16 10.14 -3.14
CA ASP A 50 6.81 10.92 -2.08
C ASP A 50 6.74 10.22 -0.71
N ALA A 51 5.58 9.64 -0.38
CA ALA A 51 5.40 8.87 0.87
C ALA A 51 6.24 7.58 0.89
N ALA A 52 6.29 6.86 -0.23
CA ALA A 52 7.10 5.67 -0.42
C ALA A 52 8.61 5.96 -0.25
N GLU A 53 9.10 7.05 -0.87
CA GLU A 53 10.49 7.47 -0.74
C GLU A 53 10.83 7.89 0.68
N ALA A 54 9.94 8.65 1.35
CA ALA A 54 10.13 9.02 2.75
C ALA A 54 10.16 7.81 3.70
N ALA A 55 9.46 6.74 3.35
CA ALA A 55 9.42 5.48 4.10
C ALA A 55 10.59 4.53 3.78
N ASP A 56 11.39 4.81 2.74
CA ASP A 56 12.36 3.87 2.16
C ASP A 56 11.73 2.49 1.91
N HIS A 57 10.52 2.52 1.34
CA HIS A 57 9.72 1.34 1.04
C HIS A 57 8.80 1.62 -0.14
N HIS A 58 8.88 0.83 -1.21
CA HIS A 58 8.25 1.17 -2.48
C HIS A 58 7.13 0.18 -2.84
N PRO A 59 5.93 0.64 -3.23
CA PRO A 59 4.87 -0.22 -3.73
C PRO A 59 5.09 -0.56 -5.21
N ASP A 60 4.55 -1.71 -5.63
CA ASP A 60 4.25 -1.90 -7.05
C ASP A 60 2.95 -1.17 -7.39
N ILE A 61 2.95 -0.42 -8.49
CA ILE A 61 1.81 0.40 -8.93
C ILE A 61 1.41 0.03 -10.36
N ASP A 62 0.20 -0.49 -10.54
CA ASP A 62 -0.45 -0.68 -11.86
C ASP A 62 -1.41 0.48 -12.13
N ILE A 63 -1.22 1.16 -13.27
CA ILE A 63 -2.05 2.31 -13.70
C ILE A 63 -2.78 1.93 -14.98
N ARG A 64 -4.12 1.87 -14.90
CA ARG A 64 -5.00 1.62 -16.05
C ARG A 64 -5.99 2.76 -16.18
N TRP A 65 -5.62 3.78 -16.95
CA TRP A 65 -6.35 5.04 -17.01
C TRP A 65 -6.56 5.58 -15.59
N ARG A 66 -7.79 5.75 -15.12
CA ARG A 66 -8.09 6.29 -13.78
C ARG A 66 -8.09 5.23 -12.66
N LYS A 67 -7.84 3.96 -12.99
CA LYS A 67 -7.79 2.85 -12.02
C LYS A 67 -6.36 2.58 -11.60
N LEU A 68 -6.10 2.65 -10.30
CA LEU A 68 -4.79 2.42 -9.68
C LEU A 68 -4.86 1.16 -8.83
N THR A 69 -3.88 0.27 -8.94
CA THR A 69 -3.72 -0.88 -8.04
C THR A 69 -2.35 -0.82 -7.39
N PHE A 70 -2.33 -0.84 -6.07
CA PHE A 70 -1.12 -0.86 -5.25
C PHE A 70 -0.92 -2.26 -4.69
N ARG A 71 0.31 -2.77 -4.75
CA ARG A 71 0.73 -4.00 -4.08
C ARG A 71 1.91 -3.69 -3.17
N LEU A 72 1.87 -4.21 -1.96
CA LEU A 72 2.90 -4.03 -0.94
C LEU A 72 3.35 -5.38 -0.41
N SER A 73 4.65 -5.62 -0.47
CA SER A 73 5.34 -6.66 0.30
C SER A 73 6.81 -6.30 0.48
N THR A 74 7.44 -6.88 1.50
CA THR A 74 8.89 -6.74 1.70
C THR A 74 9.60 -7.96 1.12
N HIS A 75 10.13 -7.84 -0.10
CA HIS A 75 10.76 -8.95 -0.83
C HIS A 75 11.92 -9.61 -0.06
N SER A 76 12.75 -8.82 0.62
CA SER A 76 13.89 -9.33 1.39
C SER A 76 13.49 -10.18 2.59
N ALA A 77 12.31 -9.93 3.16
CA ALA A 77 11.71 -10.71 4.24
C ALA A 77 10.86 -11.88 3.73
N GLY A 78 10.58 -11.95 2.42
CA GLY A 78 9.71 -12.96 1.81
C GLY A 78 8.27 -12.89 2.32
N GLY A 79 7.74 -11.68 2.51
CA GLY A 79 6.36 -11.44 2.93
C GLY A 79 6.14 -10.06 3.53
N LEU A 80 5.02 -9.91 4.22
CA LEU A 80 4.63 -8.63 4.84
C LEU A 80 5.45 -8.31 6.08
N THR A 81 5.83 -7.06 6.22
CA THR A 81 6.46 -6.48 7.40
C THR A 81 5.66 -5.27 7.89
N LYS A 82 6.13 -4.61 8.95
CA LYS A 82 5.50 -3.36 9.42
C LYS A 82 5.63 -2.22 8.42
N LYS A 83 6.63 -2.24 7.53
CA LYS A 83 6.79 -1.24 6.47
C LYS A 83 5.63 -1.28 5.48
N ASP A 84 5.19 -2.48 5.11
CA ASP A 84 4.04 -2.68 4.22
C ASP A 84 2.76 -2.12 4.83
N VAL A 85 2.49 -2.45 6.09
CA VAL A 85 1.31 -1.96 6.82
C VAL A 85 1.36 -0.43 6.97
N HIS A 86 2.53 0.12 7.29
CA HIS A 86 2.70 1.57 7.45
C HIS A 86 2.42 2.32 6.15
N LEU A 87 3.03 1.89 5.03
CA LEU A 87 2.81 2.54 3.75
C LEU A 87 1.37 2.37 3.25
N ALA A 88 0.70 1.25 3.57
CA ALA A 88 -0.72 1.09 3.29
C ALA A 88 -1.61 2.12 4.03
N HIS A 89 -1.26 2.46 5.27
CA HIS A 89 -1.94 3.53 6.01
C HIS A 89 -1.70 4.91 5.39
N GLU A 90 -0.45 5.21 5.00
CA GLU A 90 -0.12 6.46 4.32
C GLU A 90 -0.90 6.60 3.00
N ILE A 91 -0.96 5.54 2.19
CA ILE A 91 -1.76 5.54 0.96
C ILE A 91 -3.25 5.82 1.25
N ASN A 92 -3.81 5.26 2.32
CA ASN A 92 -5.20 5.55 2.72
C ASN A 92 -5.38 7.01 3.12
N ALA A 93 -4.45 7.58 3.88
CA ALA A 93 -4.52 8.96 4.34
C ALA A 93 -4.39 9.97 3.19
N LEU A 94 -3.77 9.58 2.07
CA LEU A 94 -3.67 10.42 0.89
C LEU A 94 -4.94 10.43 0.04
N LEU A 95 -5.85 9.47 0.22
CA LEU A 95 -7.06 9.38 -0.59
C LEU A 95 -7.89 10.65 -0.44
N PRO A 96 -8.54 11.11 -1.53
CA PRO A 96 -9.51 12.19 -1.42
C PRO A 96 -10.67 11.76 -0.52
N ASP A 97 -11.24 12.72 0.22
CA ASP A 97 -12.50 12.51 0.91
C ASP A 97 -13.61 12.19 -0.10
N ASP A 98 -14.54 11.31 0.27
CA ASP A 98 -15.72 10.92 -0.53
C ASP A 98 -16.72 12.08 -0.74
#